data_AF-A0A3N5T5J5-F1
#
_entry.id   AF-A0A3N5T5J5-F1
#
_cell.length_a   1.000
_cell.length_b   1.000
_cell.length_c   1.000
_cell.angle_alpha   90.00
_cell.angle_beta   90.00
_cell.angle_gamma   90.00
#
_symmetry.space_group_name_H-M   'P 1'
#
loop_
_entity.id
_entity.type
_entity.pdbx_description
1 polymer ?
#
loop_
_entity_poly.entity_id
_entity_poly.type
_entity_poly.pdbx_seq_one_letter_code
_entity_poly.pdbx_strand_id
1 'polypeptide(L)'
;MNVEWKSEWKPLFWIVALFFAAFYLPVGTSRFDNAVLEAFQLVKWYAREHVLLCLIPAFFIAGAIGVFVSQESVMKYLGPTANKLVAYGVGSVSGSILAVCSCTVLPLFSGIYRMGAGLGPAIAFLYSGPAINVLAIILTARVLGMELGIARAVGAVLFSIIIGAIMHFIYRKEEMEKVNAAMKLPKTETKRPLWKDILYFASMIAILVFANWGKPVETEGFWYFMFANKWAITAVFA
;
A
#
# COMPACT_ATOMS: atom_id res chain seq x y z
N MET A 1 45.75 -16.06 -24.62
CA MET A 1 44.56 -15.48 -23.99
C MET A 1 43.56 -15.16 -25.09
N ASN A 2 42.65 -16.09 -25.39
CA ASN A 2 41.60 -15.86 -26.38
C ASN A 2 40.49 -15.09 -25.68
N VAL A 3 40.39 -13.79 -25.97
CA VAL A 3 39.33 -12.92 -25.45
C VAL A 3 38.02 -13.35 -26.11
N GLU A 4 37.10 -13.93 -25.33
CA GLU A 4 35.77 -14.31 -25.79
C GLU A 4 34.92 -13.04 -26.05
N TRP A 5 35.08 -12.43 -27.23
CA TRP A 5 34.47 -11.15 -27.64
C TRP A 5 32.94 -11.06 -27.45
N LYS A 6 32.23 -12.20 -27.36
CA LYS A 6 30.78 -12.23 -27.15
C LYS A 6 30.34 -11.88 -25.72
N SER A 7 31.17 -12.08 -24.69
CA SER A 7 30.85 -11.68 -23.31
C SER A 7 31.14 -10.20 -23.06
N GLU A 8 32.21 -9.68 -23.67
CA GLU A 8 32.75 -8.34 -23.39
C GLU A 8 32.05 -7.21 -24.16
N TRP A 9 31.34 -7.52 -25.25
CA TRP A 9 30.72 -6.46 -26.06
C TRP A 9 29.56 -5.75 -25.35
N LYS A 10 28.80 -6.46 -24.49
CA LYS A 10 27.72 -5.86 -23.68
C LYS A 10 28.23 -4.84 -22.64
N PRO A 11 29.22 -5.17 -21.78
CA PRO A 11 29.76 -4.18 -20.85
C PRO A 11 30.43 -3.02 -21.59
N LEU A 12 31.13 -3.29 -22.70
CA LEU A 12 31.78 -2.24 -23.50
C LEU A 12 30.76 -1.29 -24.14
N PHE A 13 29.64 -1.82 -24.65
CA PHE A 13 28.53 -1.00 -25.13
C PHE A 13 27.92 -0.13 -24.02
N TRP A 14 27.69 -0.67 -22.83
CA TRP A 14 27.16 0.10 -21.70
C TRP A 14 28.11 1.22 -21.24
N ILE A 15 29.41 0.96 -21.22
CA ILE A 15 30.43 1.96 -20.87
C ILE A 15 30.42 3.10 -21.90
N VAL A 16 30.42 2.77 -23.19
CA VAL A 16 30.39 3.76 -24.28
C VAL A 16 29.08 4.54 -24.27
N ALA A 17 27.94 3.88 -24.09
CA ALA A 17 26.62 4.53 -24.01
C ALA A 17 26.51 5.48 -22.81
N LEU A 18 27.00 5.07 -21.64
CA LEU A 18 27.05 5.92 -20.44
C LEU A 18 27.97 7.12 -20.66
N PHE A 19 29.12 6.92 -21.30
CA PHE A 19 30.06 7.99 -21.64
C PHE A 19 29.41 9.02 -22.57
N PHE A 20 28.76 8.59 -23.65
CA PHE A 20 28.05 9.50 -24.55
C PHE A 20 26.87 10.21 -23.88
N ALA A 21 26.12 9.51 -23.02
CA ALA A 21 25.04 10.10 -22.25
C ALA A 21 25.55 11.19 -21.30
N ALA A 22 26.66 10.95 -20.60
CA ALA A 22 27.30 11.94 -19.72
C ALA A 22 27.92 13.09 -20.51
N PHE A 23 28.47 12.83 -21.69
CA PHE A 23 29.09 13.83 -22.56
C PHE A 23 28.08 14.80 -23.17
N TYR A 24 26.91 14.29 -23.60
CA TYR A 24 25.83 15.11 -24.18
C TYR A 24 24.85 15.68 -23.15
N LEU A 25 25.07 15.41 -21.87
CA LEU A 25 24.23 15.92 -20.79
C LEU A 25 24.35 17.46 -20.79
N PRO A 26 23.24 18.22 -20.97
CA PRO A 26 23.29 19.68 -21.13
C PRO A 26 23.45 20.40 -19.77
N VAL A 27 24.47 20.00 -19.01
CA VAL A 27 24.86 20.59 -17.74
C VAL A 27 25.30 22.03 -17.98
N GLY A 28 24.75 22.97 -17.20
CA GLY A 28 24.97 24.41 -17.39
C GLY A 28 23.85 25.12 -18.15
N THR A 29 22.85 24.40 -18.65
CA THR A 29 21.59 25.03 -19.05
C THR A 29 20.70 25.20 -17.82
N SER A 30 20.22 26.42 -17.57
CA SER A 30 19.41 26.73 -16.39
C SER A 30 18.18 25.82 -16.25
N ARG A 31 17.60 25.36 -17.36
CA ARG A 31 16.47 24.42 -17.34
C ARG A 31 16.87 23.02 -16.86
N PHE A 32 18.03 22.51 -17.29
CA PHE A 32 18.49 21.18 -16.90
C PHE A 32 18.94 21.16 -15.44
N ASP A 33 19.74 22.16 -15.04
CA ASP A 33 20.26 22.25 -13.67
C ASP A 33 19.13 22.40 -12.64
N ASN A 34 18.12 23.24 -12.93
CA ASN A 34 16.93 23.37 -12.08
C ASN A 34 16.13 22.06 -12.01
N ALA A 35 15.90 21.37 -13.13
CA ALA A 35 15.16 20.11 -13.14
C ALA A 35 15.85 19.02 -12.30
N VAL A 36 17.19 18.94 -12.38
CA VAL A 36 17.99 18.00 -11.58
C VAL A 36 17.91 18.35 -10.10
N LEU A 37 18.07 19.63 -9.75
CA LEU A 37 17.97 20.09 -8.36
C LEU A 37 16.58 19.87 -7.77
N GLU A 38 15.51 20.18 -8.52
CA GLU A 38 14.12 19.94 -8.13
C GLU A 38 13.86 18.44 -7.93
N ALA A 39 14.37 17.58 -8.81
CA ALA A 39 14.26 16.13 -8.65
C ALA A 39 14.90 15.66 -7.33
N PHE A 40 16.13 16.10 -7.02
CA PHE A 40 16.78 15.76 -5.76
C PHE A 40 16.04 16.33 -4.54
N GLN A 41 15.50 17.54 -4.64
CA GLN A 41 14.69 18.13 -3.56
C GLN A 41 13.39 17.35 -3.33
N LEU A 42 12.71 16.94 -4.40
CA LEU A 42 11.50 16.12 -4.35
C LEU A 42 11.79 14.76 -3.70
N VAL A 43 12.89 14.11 -4.10
CA VAL A 43 13.34 12.84 -3.50
C VAL A 43 13.63 13.03 -2.01
N LYS A 44 14.34 14.10 -1.63
CA LYS A 44 14.64 14.40 -0.22
C LYS A 44 13.35 14.61 0.59
N TRP A 45 12.41 15.37 0.05
CA TRP A 45 11.12 15.62 0.68
C TRP A 45 10.28 14.34 0.81
N TYR A 46 10.21 13.54 -0.25
CA TYR A 46 9.49 12.27 -0.26
C TYR A 46 10.08 11.29 0.76
N ALA A 47 11.40 11.13 0.80
CA ALA A 47 12.07 10.25 1.75
C ALA A 47 11.93 10.73 3.20
N ARG A 48 12.02 12.04 3.45
CA ARG A 48 11.95 12.60 4.80
C ARG A 48 10.53 12.62 5.37
N GLU A 49 9.58 13.09 4.57
CA GLU A 49 8.23 13.36 5.04
C GLU A 49 7.32 12.17 4.74
N HIS A 50 7.28 11.71 3.49
CA HIS A 50 6.31 10.73 3.05
C HIS A 50 6.68 9.31 3.49
N VAL A 51 7.93 8.89 3.33
CA VAL A 51 8.37 7.53 3.71
C VAL A 51 8.36 7.37 5.23
N LEU A 52 8.94 8.29 5.99
CA LEU A 52 9.03 8.17 7.45
C LEU A 52 7.65 8.31 8.12
N LEU A 53 6.82 9.27 7.71
CA LEU A 53 5.55 9.54 8.41
C LEU A 53 4.38 8.70 7.89
N CYS A 54 4.41 8.23 6.65
CA CYS A 54 3.32 7.43 6.07
C CYS A 54 3.70 5.96 5.89
N LEU A 55 4.84 5.66 5.28
CA LEU A 55 5.20 4.28 4.92
C LEU A 55 5.54 3.43 6.14
N ILE A 56 6.37 3.94 7.06
CA ILE A 56 6.77 3.19 8.26
C ILE A 56 5.56 2.85 9.14
N PRO A 57 4.68 3.80 9.50
CA PRO A 57 3.52 3.45 10.32
C PRO A 57 2.55 2.53 9.56
N ALA A 58 2.38 2.72 8.25
CA ALA A 58 1.53 1.83 7.46
C ALA A 58 2.08 0.40 7.37
N PHE A 59 3.40 0.19 7.32
CA PHE A 59 3.98 -1.16 7.39
C PHE A 59 3.81 -1.79 8.76
N PHE A 60 3.89 -1.01 9.84
CA PHE A 60 3.54 -1.49 11.18
C PHE A 60 2.06 -1.89 11.28
N ILE A 61 1.14 -1.06 10.77
CA ILE A 61 -0.29 -1.40 10.70
C ILE A 61 -0.49 -2.66 9.87
N ALA A 62 0.14 -2.76 8.69
CA ALA A 62 0.01 -3.91 7.81
C ALA A 62 0.52 -5.19 8.50
N GLY A 63 1.66 -5.11 9.19
CA GLY A 63 2.18 -6.21 10.00
C GLY A 63 1.24 -6.61 11.14
N ALA A 64 0.65 -5.62 11.81
CA ALA A 64 -0.33 -5.86 12.86
C ALA A 64 -1.62 -6.47 12.32
N ILE A 65 -2.21 -5.93 11.26
CA ILE A 65 -3.34 -6.54 10.55
C ILE A 65 -2.97 -7.97 10.13
N GLY A 66 -1.74 -8.22 9.70
CA GLY A 66 -1.22 -9.55 9.40
C GLY A 66 -1.13 -10.52 10.60
N VAL A 67 -1.12 -10.00 11.83
CA VAL A 67 -1.14 -10.81 13.06
C VAL A 67 -2.56 -10.90 13.65
N PHE A 68 -3.39 -9.88 13.43
CA PHE A 68 -4.73 -9.74 14.01
C PHE A 68 -5.85 -10.28 13.12
N VAL A 69 -5.72 -10.19 11.80
CA VAL A 69 -6.69 -10.79 10.89
C VAL A 69 -6.39 -12.28 10.85
N SER A 70 -7.26 -13.05 11.51
CA SER A 70 -7.12 -14.50 11.51
C SER A 70 -7.15 -15.01 10.07
N GLN A 71 -6.26 -15.94 9.76
CA GLN A 71 -6.23 -16.61 8.46
C GLN A 71 -7.63 -17.16 8.12
N GLU A 72 -8.38 -17.62 9.12
CA GLU A 72 -9.78 -18.05 9.00
C GLU A 72 -10.72 -16.97 8.49
N SER A 73 -10.60 -15.72 8.95
CA SER A 73 -11.44 -14.62 8.49
C SER A 73 -11.12 -14.23 7.05
N VAL A 74 -9.83 -14.22 6.69
CA VAL A 74 -9.40 -14.03 5.29
C VAL A 74 -9.94 -15.14 4.42
N MET A 75 -9.82 -16.40 4.84
CA MET A 75 -10.33 -17.55 4.08
C MET A 75 -11.86 -17.58 3.98
N LYS A 76 -12.58 -17.06 4.98
CA LYS A 76 -14.04 -16.99 4.99
C LYS A 76 -14.59 -15.91 4.05
N TYR A 77 -13.95 -14.73 4.02
CA TYR A 77 -14.45 -13.58 3.27
C TYR A 77 -13.74 -13.32 1.95
N LEU A 78 -12.41 -13.50 1.89
CA LEU A 78 -11.59 -13.30 0.70
C LEU A 78 -11.04 -14.62 0.13
N GLY A 79 -11.34 -15.76 0.75
CA GLY A 79 -10.80 -17.05 0.33
C GLY A 79 -11.33 -17.49 -1.04
N PRO A 80 -10.61 -18.38 -1.73
CA PRO A 80 -10.98 -18.88 -3.06
C PRO A 80 -12.24 -19.76 -3.05
N THR A 81 -12.61 -20.32 -1.89
CA THR A 81 -13.87 -21.06 -1.69
C THR A 81 -15.01 -20.15 -1.19
N ALA A 82 -14.74 -18.87 -0.89
CA ALA A 82 -15.77 -17.94 -0.43
C ALA A 82 -16.73 -17.57 -1.56
N ASN A 83 -17.93 -17.10 -1.20
CA ASN A 83 -18.88 -16.62 -2.19
C ASN A 83 -18.27 -15.44 -2.96
N LYS A 84 -18.11 -15.58 -4.28
CA LYS A 84 -17.44 -14.61 -5.14
C LYS A 84 -18.00 -13.20 -4.96
N LEU A 85 -19.33 -13.05 -4.90
CA LEU A 85 -19.96 -11.74 -4.70
C LEU A 85 -19.51 -11.06 -3.40
N VAL A 86 -19.39 -11.83 -2.32
CA VAL A 86 -18.94 -11.32 -1.01
C VAL A 86 -17.45 -11.02 -1.06
N ALA A 87 -16.63 -11.88 -1.67
CA ALA A 87 -15.18 -11.69 -1.70
C ALA A 87 -14.75 -10.46 -2.52
N TYR A 88 -15.36 -10.28 -3.70
CA TYR A 88 -15.11 -9.10 -4.53
C TYR A 88 -15.69 -7.83 -3.91
N GLY A 89 -16.87 -7.91 -3.28
CA GLY A 89 -17.47 -6.78 -2.57
C GLY A 89 -16.62 -6.34 -1.38
N VAL A 90 -16.22 -7.28 -0.53
CA VAL A 90 -15.34 -7.00 0.62
C VAL A 90 -13.98 -6.49 0.14
N GLY A 91 -13.36 -7.10 -0.87
CA GLY A 91 -12.08 -6.63 -1.42
C GLY A 91 -12.18 -5.20 -1.97
N SER A 92 -13.19 -4.92 -2.78
CA SER A 92 -13.38 -3.58 -3.36
C SER A 92 -13.68 -2.53 -2.28
N VAL A 93 -14.60 -2.80 -1.36
CA VAL A 93 -15.04 -1.85 -0.33
C VAL A 93 -13.99 -1.64 0.76
N SER A 94 -13.30 -2.70 1.20
CA SER A 94 -12.27 -2.58 2.26
C SER A 94 -11.08 -1.73 1.82
N GLY A 95 -10.68 -1.80 0.54
CA GLY A 95 -9.65 -0.91 -0.01
C GLY A 95 -10.08 0.55 0.00
N SER A 96 -11.35 0.84 -0.29
CA SER A 96 -11.92 2.19 -0.22
C SER A 96 -11.89 2.79 1.19
N ILE A 97 -12.22 1.98 2.20
CA ILE A 97 -12.28 2.44 3.60
C ILE A 97 -10.87 2.73 4.14
N LEU A 98 -9.89 1.89 3.78
CA LEU A 98 -8.52 2.02 4.27
C LEU A 98 -7.74 3.17 3.61
N ALA A 99 -8.23 3.73 2.49
CA ALA A 99 -7.64 4.88 1.79
C ALA A 99 -6.10 4.81 1.70
N VAL A 100 -5.61 3.66 1.24
CA VAL A 100 -4.17 3.35 1.20
C VAL A 100 -3.53 3.83 -0.10
N CYS A 101 -2.31 4.35 -0.01
CA CYS A 101 -1.55 4.73 -1.20
C CYS A 101 -0.95 3.49 -1.89
N SER A 102 -0.47 3.65 -3.12
CA SER A 102 0.20 2.59 -3.89
C SER A 102 1.38 1.94 -3.14
N CYS A 103 2.01 2.68 -2.23
CA CYS A 103 3.18 2.24 -1.49
C CYS A 103 2.84 1.27 -0.35
N THR A 104 1.62 1.35 0.19
CA THR A 104 1.19 0.56 1.36
C THR A 104 0.26 -0.58 0.98
N VAL A 105 -0.43 -0.47 -0.16
CA VAL A 105 -1.35 -1.50 -0.65
C VAL A 105 -0.64 -2.77 -1.13
N LEU A 106 0.58 -2.66 -1.69
CA LEU A 106 1.39 -3.81 -2.13
C LEU A 106 1.77 -4.77 -0.99
N PRO A 107 2.34 -4.31 0.14
CA PRO A 107 2.64 -5.20 1.26
C PRO A 107 1.38 -5.72 1.95
N LEU A 108 0.31 -4.92 2.03
CA LEU A 108 -0.98 -5.40 2.53
C LEU A 108 -1.53 -6.54 1.66
N PHE A 109 -1.51 -6.36 0.33
CA PHE A 109 -1.85 -7.39 -0.64
C PHE A 109 -0.99 -8.64 -0.46
N SER A 110 0.34 -8.48 -0.35
CA SER A 110 1.25 -9.60 -0.12
C SER A 110 0.93 -10.37 1.18
N GLY A 111 0.58 -9.64 2.25
CA GLY A 111 0.18 -10.21 3.53
C GLY A 111 -1.09 -11.07 3.42
N ILE A 112 -2.19 -10.49 2.91
CA ILE A 112 -3.47 -11.22 2.77
C ILE A 112 -3.37 -12.37 1.76
N TYR A 113 -2.57 -12.22 0.70
CA TYR A 113 -2.36 -13.27 -0.29
C TYR A 113 -1.56 -14.44 0.30
N ARG A 114 -0.54 -14.17 1.13
CA ARG A 114 0.20 -15.21 1.87
C ARG A 114 -0.67 -15.96 2.88
N MET A 115 -1.71 -15.32 3.41
CA MET A 115 -2.71 -15.98 4.27
C MET A 115 -3.64 -16.93 3.50
N GLY A 116 -3.65 -16.89 2.17
CA GLY A 116 -4.48 -17.76 1.33
C GLY A 116 -5.71 -17.07 0.73
N ALA A 117 -5.79 -15.74 0.74
CA ALA A 117 -6.81 -15.02 -0.01
C ALA A 117 -6.78 -15.42 -1.50
N GLY A 118 -7.95 -15.50 -2.12
CA GLY A 118 -8.07 -15.73 -3.56
C GLY A 118 -7.41 -14.59 -4.34
N LEU A 119 -6.77 -14.91 -5.46
CA LEU A 119 -6.02 -13.93 -6.24
C LEU A 119 -6.94 -12.83 -6.77
N GLY A 120 -8.11 -13.18 -7.26
CA GLY A 120 -9.09 -12.20 -7.77
C GLY A 120 -9.55 -11.16 -6.72
N PRO A 121 -10.11 -11.58 -5.57
CA PRO A 121 -10.47 -10.68 -4.47
C PRO A 121 -9.29 -9.86 -3.94
N ALA A 122 -8.09 -10.45 -3.86
CA ALA A 122 -6.89 -9.75 -3.43
C ALA A 122 -6.45 -8.66 -4.44
N ILE A 123 -6.54 -8.93 -5.75
CA ILE A 123 -6.27 -7.93 -6.79
C ILE A 123 -7.34 -6.83 -6.80
N ALA A 124 -8.61 -7.18 -6.58
CA ALA A 124 -9.68 -6.19 -6.46
C ALA A 124 -9.41 -5.22 -5.29
N PHE A 125 -8.94 -5.74 -4.14
CA PHE A 125 -8.46 -4.94 -3.01
C PHE A 125 -7.22 -4.08 -3.35
N LEU A 126 -6.25 -4.68 -4.05
CA LEU A 126 -5.04 -3.98 -4.47
C LEU A 126 -5.35 -2.77 -5.36
N TYR A 127 -6.32 -2.93 -6.27
CA TYR A 127 -6.73 -1.86 -7.17
C TYR A 127 -7.63 -0.82 -6.50
N SER A 128 -8.56 -1.25 -5.65
CA SER A 128 -9.53 -0.36 -5.01
C SER A 128 -8.87 0.63 -4.04
N GLY A 129 -7.82 0.22 -3.32
CA GLY A 129 -7.08 1.04 -2.36
C GLY A 129 -6.75 2.46 -2.85
N PRO A 130 -5.90 2.61 -3.89
CA PRO A 130 -5.56 3.92 -4.44
C PRO A 130 -6.68 4.52 -5.31
N ALA A 131 -7.56 3.70 -5.90
CA ALA A 131 -8.57 4.17 -6.84
C ALA A 131 -9.78 4.85 -6.16
N ILE A 132 -10.18 4.37 -4.96
CA ILE A 132 -11.37 4.83 -4.23
C ILE A 132 -10.97 5.65 -3.00
N ASN A 133 -9.99 6.54 -3.17
CA ASN A 133 -9.62 7.48 -2.11
C ASN A 133 -10.75 8.50 -1.92
N VAL A 134 -11.42 8.45 -0.76
CA VAL A 134 -12.53 9.33 -0.39
C VAL A 134 -12.16 10.82 -0.49
N LEU A 135 -10.95 11.20 -0.04
CA LEU A 135 -10.47 12.58 -0.15
C LEU A 135 -10.31 13.00 -1.61
N ALA A 136 -9.77 12.11 -2.46
CA ALA A 136 -9.63 12.38 -3.88
C ALA A 136 -11.00 12.49 -4.59
N ILE A 137 -11.99 11.68 -4.19
CA ILE A 137 -13.36 11.74 -4.72
C ILE A 137 -14.03 13.05 -4.30
N ILE A 138 -13.94 13.44 -3.03
CA ILE A 138 -14.50 14.71 -2.53
C ILE A 138 -13.85 15.89 -3.24
N LEU A 139 -12.52 15.90 -3.36
CA LEU A 139 -11.80 16.97 -4.05
C LEU A 139 -12.19 17.04 -5.53
N THR A 140 -12.28 15.89 -6.21
CA THR A 140 -12.75 15.82 -7.60
C THR A 140 -14.19 16.35 -7.72
N ALA A 141 -15.08 15.95 -6.80
CA ALA A 141 -16.47 16.38 -6.80
C ALA A 141 -16.61 17.90 -6.58
N ARG A 142 -15.75 18.48 -5.73
CA ARG A 142 -15.72 19.91 -5.44
C ARG A 142 -15.14 20.75 -6.58
N VAL A 143 -14.10 20.27 -7.25
CA VAL A 143 -13.35 21.03 -8.26
C VAL A 143 -13.91 20.81 -9.67
N LEU A 144 -14.22 19.56 -10.03
CA LEU A 144 -14.68 19.19 -11.38
C LEU A 144 -16.20 18.97 -11.45
N GLY A 145 -16.90 18.94 -10.31
CA GLY A 145 -18.35 18.74 -10.23
C GLY A 145 -18.76 17.35 -9.74
N MET A 146 -19.96 17.28 -9.13
CA MET A 146 -20.46 16.08 -8.45
C MET A 146 -20.61 14.88 -9.39
N GLU A 147 -20.99 15.10 -10.64
CA GLU A 147 -21.16 14.04 -11.64
C GLU A 147 -19.86 13.27 -11.89
N LEU A 148 -18.75 13.99 -12.04
CA LEU A 148 -17.42 13.39 -12.23
C LEU A 148 -16.90 12.69 -10.97
N GLY A 149 -17.22 13.23 -9.79
CA GLY A 149 -16.91 12.57 -8.52
C GLY A 149 -17.60 11.21 -8.37
N ILE A 150 -18.89 11.15 -8.67
CA ILE A 150 -19.68 9.90 -8.62
C ILE A 150 -19.23 8.94 -9.71
N ALA A 151 -19.03 9.41 -10.94
CA ALA A 151 -18.53 8.59 -12.04
C ALA A 151 -17.16 7.95 -11.71
N ARG A 152 -16.27 8.71 -11.07
CA ARG A 152 -14.98 8.20 -10.57
C ARG A 152 -15.15 7.11 -9.52
N ALA A 153 -16.03 7.32 -8.53
CA ALA A 153 -16.27 6.35 -7.48
C ALA A 153 -16.85 5.03 -8.02
N VAL A 154 -17.90 5.13 -8.83
CA VAL A 154 -18.55 3.96 -9.45
C VAL A 154 -17.60 3.26 -10.42
N GLY A 155 -16.90 4.02 -11.26
CA GLY A 155 -15.90 3.49 -12.19
C GLY A 155 -14.79 2.73 -11.46
N ALA A 156 -14.24 3.29 -10.39
CA ALA A 156 -13.18 2.65 -9.63
C ALA A 156 -13.63 1.32 -9.00
N VAL A 157 -14.85 1.25 -8.44
CA VAL A 157 -15.43 0.00 -7.94
C VAL A 157 -15.60 -1.02 -9.06
N LEU A 158 -16.25 -0.62 -10.16
CA LEU A 158 -16.51 -1.51 -11.30
C LEU A 158 -15.21 -2.05 -11.91
N PHE A 159 -14.22 -1.18 -12.17
CA PHE A 159 -12.93 -1.59 -12.70
C PHE A 159 -12.19 -2.51 -11.73
N SER A 160 -12.24 -2.27 -10.42
CA SER A 160 -11.61 -3.16 -9.43
C SER A 160 -12.17 -4.59 -9.51
N ILE A 161 -13.49 -4.72 -9.67
CA ILE A 161 -14.17 -6.01 -9.75
C ILE A 161 -13.86 -6.68 -11.09
N ILE A 162 -13.92 -5.95 -12.20
CA ILE A 162 -13.63 -6.46 -13.54
C ILE A 162 -12.18 -6.95 -13.64
N ILE A 163 -11.22 -6.13 -13.20
CA ILE A 163 -9.79 -6.49 -13.24
C ILE A 163 -9.52 -7.71 -12.36
N GLY A 164 -10.05 -7.73 -11.14
CA GLY A 164 -9.92 -8.89 -10.27
C GLY A 164 -10.53 -10.16 -10.87
N ALA A 165 -11.70 -10.06 -11.51
CA ALA A 165 -12.38 -11.19 -12.15
C ALA A 165 -11.59 -11.72 -13.36
N ILE A 166 -11.03 -10.82 -14.18
CA ILE A 166 -10.15 -11.18 -15.30
C ILE A 166 -8.90 -11.90 -14.77
N MET A 167 -8.27 -11.38 -13.71
CA MET A 167 -7.09 -11.99 -13.11
C MET A 167 -7.39 -13.38 -12.54
N HIS A 168 -8.51 -13.55 -11.85
CA HIS A 168 -8.95 -14.87 -11.41
C HIS A 168 -9.21 -15.82 -12.59
N PHE A 169 -9.73 -15.34 -13.72
CA PHE A 169 -9.96 -16.18 -14.90
C PHE A 169 -8.65 -16.64 -15.56
N ILE A 170 -7.68 -15.72 -15.71
CA ILE A 170 -6.37 -16.01 -16.31
C ILE A 170 -5.57 -17.00 -15.44
N TYR A 171 -5.53 -16.77 -14.12
CA TYR A 171 -4.70 -17.55 -13.18
C TYR A 171 -5.46 -18.68 -12.48
N ARG A 172 -6.66 -19.02 -12.95
CA ARG A 172 -7.55 -20.02 -12.33
C ARG A 172 -6.85 -21.36 -12.06
N LYS A 173 -5.99 -21.84 -12.97
CA LYS A 173 -5.30 -23.13 -12.82
C LYS A 173 -4.29 -23.10 -11.67
N GLU A 174 -3.48 -22.06 -11.61
CA GLU A 174 -2.46 -21.86 -10.57
C GLU A 174 -3.09 -21.58 -9.19
N GLU A 175 -4.23 -20.87 -9.17
CA GLU A 175 -5.02 -20.68 -7.94
C GLU A 175 -5.54 -22.02 -7.41
N MET A 176 -6.14 -22.85 -8.26
CA MET A 176 -6.67 -24.16 -7.83
C MET A 176 -5.58 -25.08 -7.29
N GLU A 177 -4.37 -25.04 -7.85
CA GLU A 177 -3.22 -25.79 -7.34
C GLU A 177 -2.75 -25.28 -5.97
N LYS A 178 -2.65 -23.96 -5.78
CA LYS A 178 -2.31 -23.35 -4.48
C LYS A 178 -3.36 -23.64 -3.42
N VAL A 179 -4.65 -23.65 -3.78
CA VAL A 179 -5.76 -23.96 -2.87
C VAL A 179 -5.74 -25.42 -2.44
N ASN A 180 -5.49 -26.33 -3.37
CA ASN A 180 -5.35 -27.75 -3.09
C ASN A 180 -4.09 -28.05 -2.24
N ALA A 181 -3.02 -27.26 -2.41
CA ALA A 181 -1.84 -27.35 -1.55
C ALA A 181 -2.11 -26.80 -0.14
N ALA A 182 -2.83 -25.68 -0.03
CA ALA A 182 -3.19 -25.06 1.25
C ALA A 182 -4.19 -25.88 2.07
N MET A 183 -5.11 -26.62 1.43
CA MET A 183 -6.03 -27.56 2.11
C MET A 183 -5.33 -28.77 2.74
N LYS A 184 -4.09 -29.08 2.35
CA LYS A 184 -3.31 -30.21 2.90
C LYS A 184 -2.53 -29.85 4.17
N LEU A 185 -2.46 -28.57 4.53
CA LEU A 185 -1.82 -28.12 5.77
C LEU A 185 -2.84 -28.11 6.92
N PRO A 186 -2.47 -28.59 8.13
CA PRO A 186 -3.38 -28.56 9.27
C PRO A 186 -3.70 -27.11 9.66
N LYS A 187 -5.00 -26.81 9.82
CA LYS A 187 -5.47 -25.52 10.33
C LYS A 187 -5.12 -25.40 11.80
N THR A 188 -4.09 -24.65 12.14
CA THR A 188 -3.80 -24.25 13.51
C THR A 188 -4.78 -23.15 13.93
N GLU A 189 -5.85 -23.52 14.65
CA GLU A 189 -6.71 -22.56 15.36
C GLU A 189 -5.91 -21.92 16.51
N THR A 190 -5.43 -20.70 16.35
CA THR A 190 -4.88 -19.95 17.47
C THR A 190 -6.02 -19.32 18.27
N LYS A 191 -6.47 -20.00 19.33
CA LYS A 191 -7.34 -19.44 20.39
C LYS A 191 -6.58 -18.35 21.17
N ARG A 192 -6.53 -17.12 20.64
CA ARG A 192 -6.11 -15.96 21.42
C ARG A 192 -7.32 -15.31 22.10
N PRO A 193 -7.23 -14.89 23.37
CA PRO A 193 -8.32 -14.20 24.06
C PRO A 193 -8.49 -12.78 23.50
N LEU A 194 -9.70 -12.47 23.04
CA LEU A 194 -10.11 -11.22 22.37
C LEU A 194 -9.68 -9.92 23.10
N TRP A 195 -9.54 -9.94 24.42
CA TRP A 195 -9.17 -8.75 25.19
C TRP A 195 -7.70 -8.33 24.99
N LYS A 196 -6.78 -9.28 24.78
CA LYS A 196 -5.39 -8.97 24.42
C LYS A 196 -5.32 -8.30 23.05
N ASP A 197 -6.16 -8.73 22.12
CA ASP A 197 -6.22 -8.15 20.78
C ASP A 197 -6.77 -6.72 20.84
N ILE A 198 -7.84 -6.48 21.61
CA ILE A 198 -8.41 -5.15 21.82
C ILE A 198 -7.39 -4.18 22.44
N LEU A 199 -6.66 -4.62 23.46
CA LEU A 199 -5.71 -3.77 24.17
C LEU A 199 -4.49 -3.40 23.31
N TYR A 200 -4.02 -4.34 22.47
CA TYR A 200 -2.95 -4.09 21.50
C TYR A 200 -3.43 -3.24 20.31
N PHE A 201 -4.68 -3.40 19.87
CA PHE A 201 -5.31 -2.52 18.89
C PHE A 201 -5.40 -1.08 19.39
N ALA A 202 -5.83 -0.90 20.64
CA ALA A 202 -5.93 0.40 21.28
C ALA A 202 -4.54 1.05 21.42
N SER A 203 -3.50 0.29 21.78
CA SER A 203 -2.14 0.81 21.89
C SER A 203 -1.57 1.22 20.53
N MET A 204 -1.76 0.42 19.48
CA MET A 204 -1.27 0.77 18.13
C MET A 204 -2.00 1.96 17.51
N ILE A 205 -3.32 2.03 17.65
CA ILE A 205 -4.10 3.20 17.19
C ILE A 205 -3.66 4.44 17.97
N ALA A 206 -3.45 4.32 19.29
CA ALA A 206 -2.92 5.41 20.10
C ALA A 206 -1.53 5.85 19.61
N ILE A 207 -0.60 4.92 19.36
CA ILE A 207 0.72 5.22 18.79
C ILE A 207 0.58 6.03 17.49
N LEU A 208 -0.29 5.61 16.57
CA LEU A 208 -0.49 6.29 15.29
C LEU A 208 -1.07 7.69 15.44
N VAL A 209 -2.12 7.81 16.25
CA VAL A 209 -2.82 9.07 16.50
C VAL A 209 -1.87 10.06 17.18
N PHE A 210 -1.13 9.63 18.19
CA PHE A 210 -0.21 10.50 18.94
C PHE A 210 1.09 10.78 18.20
N ALA A 211 1.70 9.79 17.53
CA ALA A 211 2.94 10.02 16.77
C ALA A 211 2.71 10.96 15.59
N ASN A 212 1.54 10.87 14.95
CA ASN A 212 1.18 11.71 13.81
C ASN A 212 0.36 12.95 14.21
N TRP A 213 0.32 13.30 15.50
CA TRP A 213 -0.39 14.49 15.95
C TRP A 213 0.26 15.74 15.35
N GLY A 214 -0.50 16.43 14.48
CA GLY A 214 -0.05 17.59 13.71
C GLY A 214 0.12 18.85 14.57
N LYS A 215 0.95 19.79 14.11
CA LYS A 215 1.19 21.05 14.83
C LYS A 215 -0.08 21.90 14.79
N PRO A 216 -0.69 22.24 15.95
CA PRO A 216 -1.88 23.09 15.98
C PRO A 216 -1.53 24.53 15.59
N VAL A 217 -2.53 25.24 15.08
CA VAL A 217 -2.42 26.65 14.66
C VAL A 217 -2.34 27.59 15.86
N GLU A 218 -2.90 27.19 17.00
CA GLU A 218 -2.87 27.94 18.27
C GLU A 218 -1.75 27.44 19.19
N THR A 219 -1.05 28.37 19.85
CA THR A 219 0.12 28.11 20.71
C THR A 219 -0.23 27.84 22.17
N GLU A 220 -1.52 27.87 22.54
CA GLU A 220 -1.99 27.61 23.89
C GLU A 220 -3.20 26.65 23.88
N GLY A 221 -3.32 25.82 24.92
CA GLY A 221 -4.42 24.87 25.09
C GLY A 221 -4.05 23.38 24.98
N PHE A 222 -5.05 22.52 25.18
CA PHE A 222 -4.93 21.06 25.23
C PHE A 222 -4.28 20.46 23.97
N TRP A 223 -4.54 21.05 22.81
CA TRP A 223 -4.03 20.60 21.52
C TRP A 223 -2.53 20.85 21.35
N TYR A 224 -2.01 21.99 21.85
CA TYR A 224 -0.58 22.29 21.86
C TYR A 224 0.17 21.42 22.88
N PHE A 225 -0.44 21.16 24.05
CA PHE A 225 0.11 20.25 25.07
C PHE A 225 0.29 18.80 24.53
N MET A 226 -0.70 18.29 23.80
CA MET A 226 -0.63 16.99 23.13
C MET A 226 0.45 16.94 22.05
N PHE A 227 0.61 18.01 21.26
CA PHE A 227 1.69 18.11 20.27
C PHE A 227 3.08 18.21 20.90
N ALA A 228 3.23 18.97 21.99
CA ALA A 228 4.51 19.15 22.68
C ALA A 228 5.00 17.86 23.35
N ASN A 229 4.08 17.04 23.88
CA ASN A 229 4.38 15.79 24.58
C ASN A 229 4.17 14.54 23.71
N LYS A 230 3.91 14.70 22.42
CA LYS A 230 3.51 13.60 21.53
C LYS A 230 4.43 12.39 21.57
N TRP A 231 5.75 12.62 21.62
CA TRP A 231 6.75 11.53 21.66
C TRP A 231 6.76 10.79 23.00
N ALA A 232 6.51 11.49 24.11
CA ALA A 232 6.40 10.87 25.43
C ALA A 232 5.12 10.03 25.55
N ILE A 233 4.01 10.53 25.00
CA ILE A 233 2.73 9.81 24.97
C ILE A 233 2.86 8.57 24.09
N THR A 234 3.45 8.69 22.90
CA THR A 234 3.71 7.53 22.02
C THR A 234 4.60 6.47 22.69
N ALA A 235 5.61 6.88 23.46
CA ALA A 235 6.51 5.95 24.16
C ALA A 235 5.83 5.16 25.29
N VAL A 236 4.73 5.65 25.87
CA VAL A 236 3.96 4.94 26.89
C VAL A 236 3.10 3.82 26.29
N PHE A 237 2.74 3.93 25.01
CA PHE A 237 1.90 2.95 24.32
C PHE A 237 2.71 1.92 23.50
N ALA A 238 4.02 2.13 23.30
CA ALA A 238 4.95 1.24 22.61
C ALA A 238 5.42 0.09 23.50
#